data_AF-A0A645CPF5-F1
#
_entry.id   AF-A0A645CPF5-F1
#
_cell.length_a   1.000
_cell.length_b   1.000
_cell.length_c   1.000
_cell.angle_alpha   90.00
_cell.angle_beta   90.00
_cell.angle_gamma   90.00
#
_symmetry.space_group_name_H-M   'P 1'
#
loop_
_entity.id
_entity.type
_entity.pdbx_description
1 polymer ?
#
loop_
_entity_poly.entity_id
_entity_poly.type
_entity_poly.pdbx_seq_one_letter_code
_entity_poly.pdbx_strand_id
1 'polypeptide(L)'
;MDKKMLTPAEITDYVEEVGIKKANNKSMQTLLLATLAGIFIALGAYGASMASHSVTNVGLQKTVAGVVFPVGLLFVLICGAELFTGNALLSIAFAEKKITLGQMLKNWTLVFVGNFIGCIIVAVLVFNAGLLSTGTLGGYAIKVAATKASLPFGQALASGILCNIIVCFCVWGSYAAKDVAGKVLMGFIPIFVFVISGYEHVVANMYYFTIGLLAKSNEAFVE
;
A
#
# COMPACT_ATOMS: atom_id res chain seq x y z
N MET A 1 5.41 -0.05 -35.93
CA MET A 1 4.61 0.23 -34.70
C MET A 1 5.51 0.04 -33.51
N ASP A 2 5.75 1.09 -32.72
CA ASP A 2 6.53 0.95 -31.50
C ASP A 2 5.85 -0.04 -30.55
N LYS A 3 6.63 -1.00 -30.05
CA LYS A 3 6.15 -2.05 -29.14
C LYS A 3 5.68 -1.41 -27.84
N LYS A 4 4.36 -1.37 -27.60
CA LYS A 4 3.72 -0.69 -26.45
C LYS A 4 3.78 -1.48 -25.13
N MET A 5 4.20 -2.74 -25.17
CA MET A 5 4.29 -3.62 -24.00
C MET A 5 5.58 -4.44 -24.01
N LEU A 6 6.24 -4.57 -22.86
CA LEU A 6 7.42 -5.42 -22.70
C LEU A 6 7.04 -6.91 -22.68
N THR A 7 7.93 -7.78 -23.19
CA THR A 7 7.82 -9.24 -23.03
C THR A 7 8.17 -9.65 -21.60
N PRO A 8 7.78 -10.85 -21.14
CA PRO A 8 8.16 -11.34 -19.81
C PRO A 8 9.65 -11.24 -19.51
N ALA A 9 10.52 -11.59 -20.48
CA ALA A 9 11.98 -11.46 -20.34
C ALA A 9 12.43 -10.00 -20.16
N GLU A 10 11.92 -9.08 -21.01
CA GLU A 10 12.23 -7.65 -20.89
C GLU A 10 11.76 -7.05 -19.56
N ILE A 11 10.66 -7.55 -18.98
CA ILE A 11 10.20 -7.11 -17.66
C ILE A 11 11.13 -7.64 -16.56
N THR A 12 11.59 -8.88 -16.65
CA THR A 12 12.56 -9.45 -15.71
C THR A 12 13.83 -8.61 -15.69
N ASP A 13 14.41 -8.30 -16.85
CA ASP A 13 15.60 -7.46 -16.98
C ASP A 13 15.37 -6.07 -16.34
N TYR A 14 14.21 -5.46 -16.60
CA TYR A 14 13.85 -4.17 -16.01
C TYR A 14 13.70 -4.24 -14.47
N VAL A 15 13.08 -5.29 -13.94
CA VAL A 15 12.91 -5.49 -12.50
C VAL A 15 14.25 -5.71 -11.81
N GLU A 16 15.17 -6.43 -12.45
CA GLU A 16 16.55 -6.59 -11.97
C GLU A 16 17.27 -5.24 -11.88
N GLU A 17 17.25 -4.45 -12.95
CA GLU A 17 17.88 -3.12 -12.98
C GLU A 17 17.30 -2.19 -11.91
N VAL A 18 15.97 -2.18 -11.75
CA VAL A 18 15.30 -1.43 -10.69
C VAL A 18 15.73 -1.92 -9.31
N GLY A 19 15.84 -3.24 -9.12
CA GLY A 19 16.30 -3.87 -7.89
C GLY A 19 17.73 -3.46 -7.52
N ILE A 20 18.66 -3.50 -8.47
CA ILE A 20 20.05 -3.06 -8.31
C ILE A 20 20.09 -1.57 -7.94
N LYS A 21 19.32 -0.72 -8.63
CA LYS A 21 19.28 0.72 -8.36
C LYS A 21 18.77 1.01 -6.95
N LYS A 22 17.65 0.39 -6.55
CA LYS A 22 17.05 0.57 -5.22
C LYS A 22 17.95 0.05 -4.09
N ALA A 23 18.62 -1.07 -4.31
CA ALA A 23 19.56 -1.65 -3.35
C ALA A 23 20.79 -0.77 -3.08
N ASN A 24 21.18 0.06 -4.04
CA ASN A 24 22.34 0.95 -3.96
C ASN A 24 21.98 2.43 -3.65
N ASN A 25 20.70 2.75 -3.49
CA ASN A 25 20.27 4.09 -3.10
C ASN A 25 20.86 4.50 -1.72
N LYS A 26 21.07 5.80 -1.54
CA LYS A 26 21.45 6.35 -0.22
C LYS A 26 20.31 6.11 0.77
N SER A 27 20.65 5.74 2.01
CA SER A 27 19.65 5.41 3.03
C SER A 27 18.63 6.53 3.29
N MET A 28 19.08 7.78 3.28
CA MET A 28 18.18 8.94 3.42
C MET A 28 17.21 9.08 2.24
N GLN A 29 17.68 8.84 1.01
CA GLN A 29 16.84 8.88 -0.18
C GLN A 29 15.77 7.78 -0.12
N THR A 30 16.15 6.55 0.21
CA THR A 30 15.20 5.44 0.40
C THR A 30 14.18 5.76 1.48
N LEU A 31 14.61 6.32 2.63
CA LEU A 31 13.72 6.65 3.73
C LEU A 31 12.70 7.74 3.36
N LEU A 32 13.12 8.79 2.64
CA LEU A 32 12.24 9.86 2.19
C LEU A 32 11.22 9.35 1.16
N LEU A 33 11.67 8.58 0.16
CA LEU A 33 10.78 7.96 -0.84
C LEU A 33 9.82 6.96 -0.19
N ALA A 34 10.26 6.24 0.83
CA ALA A 34 9.41 5.34 1.59
C ALA A 34 8.39 6.07 2.47
N THR A 35 8.78 7.19 3.07
CA THR A 35 7.85 8.05 3.80
C THR A 35 6.76 8.58 2.88
N LEU A 36 7.13 9.02 1.67
CA LEU A 36 6.18 9.47 0.67
C LEU A 36 5.20 8.34 0.24
N ALA A 37 5.69 7.11 0.06
CA ALA A 37 4.82 5.98 -0.23
C ALA A 37 3.83 5.69 0.90
N GLY A 38 4.27 5.77 2.16
CA GLY A 38 3.41 5.64 3.33
C GLY A 38 2.30 6.70 3.37
N ILE A 39 2.64 7.95 3.04
CA ILE A 39 1.68 9.06 2.92
C ILE A 39 0.64 8.75 1.84
N PHE A 40 1.07 8.33 0.65
CA PHE A 40 0.14 8.04 -0.44
C PHE A 40 -0.83 6.89 -0.12
N ILE A 41 -0.32 5.81 0.47
CA ILE A 41 -1.18 4.69 0.87
C ILE A 41 -2.16 5.13 1.98
N ALA A 42 -1.71 5.91 2.95
CA ALA A 42 -2.58 6.42 4.01
C ALA A 42 -3.66 7.37 3.49
N LEU A 43 -3.35 8.24 2.52
CA LEU A 43 -4.35 9.10 1.86
C LEU A 43 -5.39 8.28 1.09
N GLY A 44 -4.95 7.23 0.37
CA GLY A 44 -5.86 6.29 -0.29
C GLY A 44 -6.77 5.56 0.70
N ALA A 45 -6.20 5.11 1.82
CA ALA A 45 -6.93 4.44 2.89
C ALA A 45 -7.94 5.38 3.59
N TYR A 46 -7.55 6.62 3.89
CA TYR A 46 -8.43 7.65 4.41
C TYR A 46 -9.59 7.93 3.44
N GLY A 47 -9.31 8.19 2.16
CA GLY A 47 -10.34 8.45 1.16
C GLY A 47 -11.32 7.29 1.00
N ALA A 48 -10.82 6.05 1.01
CA ALA A 48 -11.65 4.86 0.96
C ALA A 48 -12.55 4.72 2.20
N SER A 49 -12.03 4.98 3.40
CA SER A 49 -12.84 5.03 4.63
C SER A 49 -13.90 6.13 4.57
N MET A 50 -13.52 7.34 4.14
CA MET A 50 -14.45 8.46 3.96
C MET A 50 -15.60 8.12 3.03
N ALA A 51 -15.33 7.48 1.90
CA ALA A 51 -16.35 7.13 0.92
C ALA A 51 -17.28 6.02 1.40
N SER A 52 -16.82 5.14 2.31
CA SER A 52 -17.53 3.90 2.63
C SER A 52 -18.04 3.78 4.07
N HIS A 53 -17.66 4.67 5.00
CA HIS A 53 -17.95 4.54 6.44
C HIS A 53 -19.45 4.42 6.78
N SER A 54 -20.33 5.02 5.99
CA SER A 54 -21.79 5.02 6.20
C SER A 54 -22.53 3.97 5.36
N VAL A 55 -21.81 3.20 4.52
CA VAL A 55 -22.42 2.17 3.66
C VAL A 55 -22.65 0.90 4.47
N THR A 56 -23.90 0.48 4.61
CA THR A 56 -24.30 -0.66 5.45
C THR A 56 -24.17 -2.01 4.76
N ASN A 57 -24.40 -2.08 3.44
CA ASN A 57 -24.23 -3.31 2.68
C ASN A 57 -22.74 -3.61 2.49
N VAL A 58 -22.27 -4.73 3.05
CA VAL A 58 -20.84 -5.11 3.05
C VAL A 58 -20.24 -5.17 1.65
N GLY A 59 -20.98 -5.71 0.67
CA GLY A 59 -20.53 -5.81 -0.71
C GLY A 59 -20.35 -4.43 -1.34
N LEU A 60 -21.35 -3.56 -1.18
CA LEU A 60 -21.27 -2.18 -1.68
C LEU A 60 -20.19 -1.37 -0.96
N GLN A 61 -20.06 -1.52 0.36
CA GLN A 61 -19.05 -0.86 1.18
C GLN A 61 -17.65 -1.18 0.66
N LYS A 62 -17.36 -2.47 0.44
CA LYS A 62 -16.09 -2.94 -0.11
C LYS A 62 -15.85 -2.43 -1.53
N THR A 63 -16.88 -2.42 -2.38
CA THR A 63 -16.79 -1.89 -3.75
C THR A 63 -16.47 -0.39 -3.76
N VAL A 64 -17.15 0.41 -2.95
CA VAL A 64 -16.90 1.86 -2.85
C VAL A 64 -15.49 2.13 -2.35
N ALA A 65 -15.06 1.43 -1.29
CA ALA A 65 -13.68 1.50 -0.82
C ALA A 65 -12.67 1.08 -1.90
N GLY A 66 -12.95 0.01 -2.63
CA GLY A 66 -12.12 -0.52 -3.71
C GLY A 66 -11.97 0.40 -4.90
N VAL A 67 -12.97 1.23 -5.22
CA VAL A 67 -12.87 2.23 -6.29
C VAL A 67 -11.95 3.39 -5.90
N VAL A 68 -11.93 3.78 -4.62
CA VAL A 68 -11.19 4.96 -4.14
C VAL A 68 -9.76 4.63 -3.72
N PHE A 69 -9.56 3.48 -3.05
CA PHE A 69 -8.25 3.08 -2.50
C PHE A 69 -7.09 3.05 -3.53
N PRO A 70 -7.28 2.62 -4.80
CA PRO A 70 -6.22 2.56 -5.81
C PRO A 70 -5.44 3.86 -6.02
N VAL A 71 -6.05 5.02 -5.76
CA VAL A 71 -5.39 6.33 -5.88
C VAL A 71 -4.07 6.38 -5.11
N GLY A 72 -4.00 5.75 -3.94
CA GLY A 72 -2.77 5.72 -3.14
C GLY A 72 -1.61 5.03 -3.86
N LEU A 73 -1.82 3.83 -4.42
CA LEU A 73 -0.75 3.13 -5.13
C LEU A 73 -0.45 3.76 -6.50
N LEU A 74 -1.43 4.38 -7.15
CA LEU A 74 -1.20 5.12 -8.39
C LEU A 74 -0.17 6.24 -8.18
N PHE A 75 -0.26 6.98 -7.07
CA PHE A 75 0.77 7.95 -6.72
C PHE A 75 2.13 7.29 -6.44
N VAL A 76 2.15 6.14 -5.76
CA VAL A 76 3.41 5.39 -5.54
C VAL A 76 4.07 5.04 -6.88
N LEU A 77 3.31 4.50 -7.84
CA LEU A 77 3.83 4.07 -9.14
C LEU A 77 4.26 5.25 -10.03
N ILE A 78 3.44 6.31 -10.09
CA ILE A 78 3.69 7.45 -10.98
C ILE A 78 4.78 8.37 -10.42
N CYS A 79 4.77 8.64 -9.12
CA CYS A 79 5.76 9.51 -8.47
C CYS A 79 7.06 8.78 -8.12
N GLY A 80 7.12 7.46 -8.30
CA GLY A 80 8.32 6.66 -8.07
C GLY A 80 8.71 6.51 -6.59
N ALA A 81 7.73 6.45 -5.70
CA ALA A 81 7.95 6.25 -4.27
C ALA A 81 8.32 4.79 -3.96
N GLU A 82 8.95 4.52 -2.81
CA GLU A 82 9.38 3.17 -2.41
C GLU A 82 8.37 2.54 -1.45
N LEU A 83 7.61 1.54 -1.91
CA LEU A 83 6.65 0.82 -1.08
C LEU A 83 7.17 -0.58 -0.75
N PHE A 84 7.09 -0.99 0.52
CA PHE A 84 7.65 -2.25 1.01
C PHE A 84 7.13 -3.46 0.24
N THR A 85 5.81 -3.53 0.03
CA THR A 85 5.15 -4.63 -0.68
C THR A 85 5.60 -4.75 -2.13
N GLY A 86 5.78 -3.63 -2.84
CA GLY A 86 6.36 -3.63 -4.18
C GLY A 86 7.86 -3.91 -4.20
N ASN A 87 8.61 -3.46 -3.19
CA ASN A 87 10.03 -3.74 -3.03
C ASN A 87 10.31 -5.20 -2.64
N ALA A 88 9.30 -6.03 -2.35
CA ALA A 88 9.47 -7.48 -2.25
C ALA A 88 10.05 -8.09 -3.53
N LEU A 89 9.85 -7.44 -4.69
CA LEU A 89 10.45 -7.84 -5.97
C LEU A 89 11.99 -7.70 -6.02
N LEU A 90 12.63 -7.03 -5.04
CA LEU A 90 14.10 -7.08 -4.90
C LEU A 90 14.61 -8.51 -4.71
N SER A 91 13.75 -9.43 -4.24
CA SER A 91 14.06 -10.86 -4.16
C SER A 91 14.50 -11.46 -5.50
N ILE A 92 14.05 -10.91 -6.63
CA ILE A 92 14.45 -11.37 -7.98
C ILE A 92 15.90 -10.98 -8.26
N ALA A 93 16.28 -9.72 -8.06
CA ALA A 93 17.67 -9.28 -8.18
C ALA A 93 18.61 -10.03 -7.20
N PHE A 94 18.10 -10.42 -6.03
CA PHE A 94 18.84 -11.25 -5.08
C PHE A 94 19.01 -12.69 -5.57
N ALA A 95 17.94 -13.32 -6.08
CA ALA A 95 17.98 -14.67 -6.65
C ALA A 95 18.94 -14.77 -7.84
N GLU A 96 18.99 -13.72 -8.67
CA GLU A 96 19.91 -13.56 -9.80
C GLU A 96 21.32 -13.11 -9.37
N LYS A 97 21.60 -13.07 -8.06
CA LYS A 97 22.89 -12.73 -7.46
C LYS A 97 23.43 -11.35 -7.85
N LYS A 98 22.55 -10.42 -8.24
CA LYS A 98 22.90 -9.03 -8.60
C LYS A 98 23.03 -8.13 -7.38
N ILE A 99 22.39 -8.49 -6.27
CA ILE A 99 22.48 -7.79 -4.98
C ILE A 99 22.76 -8.79 -3.86
N THR A 100 23.34 -8.30 -2.77
CA THR A 100 23.59 -9.11 -1.56
C THR A 100 22.33 -9.18 -0.69
N LEU A 101 22.23 -10.23 0.14
CA LEU A 101 21.18 -10.34 1.16
C LEU A 101 21.17 -9.12 2.10
N GLY A 102 22.34 -8.61 2.47
CA GLY A 102 22.47 -7.42 3.32
C GLY A 102 21.90 -6.16 2.67
N GLN A 103 22.12 -5.95 1.38
CA GLN A 103 21.51 -4.82 0.65
C GLN A 103 19.99 -4.95 0.57
N MET A 104 19.47 -6.15 0.32
CA MET A 104 18.03 -6.41 0.26
C MET A 104 17.37 -6.15 1.62
N LEU A 105 17.88 -6.74 2.70
CA LEU A 105 17.33 -6.55 4.05
C LEU A 105 17.42 -5.10 4.49
N LYS A 106 18.53 -4.41 4.21
CA LYS A 106 18.68 -2.97 4.49
C LYS A 106 17.60 -2.15 3.79
N ASN A 107 17.37 -2.38 2.49
CA ASN A 107 16.30 -1.68 1.76
C ASN A 107 14.93 -1.99 2.37
N TRP A 108 14.60 -3.26 2.58
CA TRP A 108 13.33 -3.67 3.17
C TRP A 108 13.06 -3.04 4.54
N THR A 109 14.04 -3.02 5.44
CA THR A 109 13.91 -2.38 6.75
C THR A 109 13.69 -0.87 6.63
N LEU A 110 14.49 -0.17 5.82
CA LEU A 110 14.35 1.27 5.63
C LEU A 110 12.99 1.64 5.03
N VAL A 111 12.54 0.86 4.04
CA VAL A 111 11.27 1.11 3.37
C VAL A 111 10.09 0.81 4.28
N PHE A 112 10.14 -0.29 5.04
CA PHE A 112 9.11 -0.62 6.01
C PHE A 112 8.95 0.49 7.08
N VAL A 113 10.07 0.97 7.64
CA VAL A 113 10.07 2.05 8.63
C VAL A 113 9.57 3.35 8.02
N GLY A 114 10.06 3.73 6.84
CA GLY A 114 9.62 4.94 6.15
C GLY A 114 8.12 4.91 5.83
N ASN A 115 7.62 3.79 5.31
CA ASN A 115 6.19 3.62 5.05
C ASN A 115 5.37 3.84 6.32
N PHE A 116 5.81 3.31 7.46
CA PHE A 116 5.10 3.51 8.72
C PHE A 116 5.10 4.97 9.18
N ILE A 117 6.25 5.65 9.10
CA ILE A 117 6.37 7.09 9.40
C ILE A 117 5.37 7.89 8.56
N GLY A 118 5.30 7.61 7.26
CA GLY A 118 4.35 8.27 6.36
C GLY A 118 2.89 8.05 6.76
N CYS A 119 2.52 6.83 7.15
CA CYS A 119 1.19 6.52 7.64
C CYS A 119 0.85 7.24 8.95
N ILE A 120 1.81 7.33 9.88
CA ILE A 120 1.63 8.06 11.15
C ILE A 120 1.38 9.55 10.89
N ILE A 121 2.17 10.18 10.01
CA ILE A 121 2.00 11.59 9.66
C ILE A 121 0.57 11.86 9.19
N VAL A 122 0.07 11.07 8.24
CA VAL A 122 -1.30 11.26 7.71
C VAL A 122 -2.35 10.99 8.79
N ALA A 123 -2.22 9.92 9.58
CA ALA A 123 -3.19 9.60 10.63
C ALA A 123 -3.29 10.72 11.69
N VAL A 124 -2.15 11.26 12.12
CA VAL A 124 -2.10 12.39 13.08
C VAL A 124 -2.71 13.65 12.48
N LEU A 125 -2.44 13.96 11.20
CA LEU A 125 -3.04 15.12 10.54
C LEU A 125 -4.56 14.97 10.40
N VAL A 126 -5.05 13.79 10.00
CA VAL A 126 -6.49 13.51 9.89
C VAL A 126 -7.19 13.65 11.24
N PHE A 127 -6.58 13.12 12.30
CA PHE A 127 -7.11 13.22 13.66
C PHE A 127 -7.18 14.67 14.14
N ASN A 128 -6.08 15.42 14.04
CA ASN A 128 -6.02 16.82 14.51
C ASN A 128 -6.86 17.78 13.65
N ALA A 129 -7.10 17.44 12.38
CA ALA A 129 -8.01 18.18 11.51
C ALA A 129 -9.50 17.97 11.87
N GLY A 130 -9.82 17.10 12.84
CA GLY A 130 -11.20 16.84 13.27
C GLY A 130 -12.03 16.03 12.26
N LEU A 131 -11.39 15.44 11.25
CA LEU A 131 -12.10 14.78 10.14
C LEU A 131 -12.85 13.52 10.59
N LEU A 132 -12.41 12.89 11.68
CA LEU A 132 -13.04 11.70 12.27
C LEU A 132 -14.44 11.96 12.85
N SER A 133 -14.79 13.22 13.14
CA SER A 133 -16.13 13.61 13.58
C SER A 133 -17.17 13.63 12.45
N THR A 134 -16.75 13.32 11.21
CA THR A 134 -17.68 13.23 10.08
C THR A 134 -18.52 11.95 10.18
N GLY A 135 -19.79 12.09 10.51
CA GLY A 135 -20.72 10.96 10.62
C GLY A 135 -20.20 9.91 11.59
N THR A 136 -20.18 8.65 11.16
CA THR A 136 -19.70 7.50 11.96
C THR A 136 -18.24 7.15 11.72
N LEU A 137 -17.45 8.02 11.07
CA LEU A 137 -16.09 7.69 10.65
C LEU A 137 -15.15 7.33 11.81
N GLY A 138 -15.22 8.05 12.94
CA GLY A 138 -14.42 7.73 14.13
C GLY A 138 -14.67 6.31 14.63
N GLY A 139 -15.93 5.95 14.86
CA GLY A 139 -16.32 4.60 15.26
C GLY A 139 -15.98 3.55 14.19
N TYR A 140 -16.12 3.89 12.91
CA TYR A 140 -15.69 3.04 11.79
C TYR A 140 -14.19 2.74 11.85
N ALA A 141 -13.34 3.74 12.10
CA ALA A 141 -11.90 3.58 12.23
C ALA A 141 -11.53 2.62 13.37
N ILE A 142 -12.18 2.76 14.53
CA ILE A 142 -12.01 1.85 15.68
C ILE A 142 -12.42 0.43 15.30
N LYS A 143 -13.60 0.27 14.68
CA LYS A 143 -14.12 -1.03 14.25
C LYS A 143 -13.19 -1.73 13.27
N VAL A 144 -12.67 -1.02 12.28
CA VAL A 144 -11.73 -1.59 11.29
C VAL A 144 -10.45 -2.05 11.97
N ALA A 145 -9.86 -1.22 12.84
CA ALA A 145 -8.66 -1.59 13.58
C ALA A 145 -8.87 -2.80 14.49
N ALA A 146 -9.96 -2.82 15.26
CA ALA A 146 -10.32 -3.95 16.14
C ALA A 146 -10.54 -5.24 15.34
N THR A 147 -11.28 -5.17 14.23
CA THR A 147 -11.55 -6.32 13.35
C THR A 147 -10.24 -6.92 12.85
N LYS A 148 -9.33 -6.09 12.34
CA LYS A 148 -8.02 -6.53 11.83
C LYS A 148 -7.12 -7.10 12.92
N ALA A 149 -7.12 -6.49 14.12
CA ALA A 149 -6.35 -6.97 15.27
C ALA A 149 -6.85 -8.32 15.80
N SER A 150 -8.13 -8.64 15.59
CA SER A 150 -8.75 -9.89 16.04
C SER A 150 -8.54 -11.09 15.10
N LEU A 151 -7.92 -10.89 13.93
CA LEU A 151 -7.70 -11.97 12.96
C LEU A 151 -6.75 -13.04 13.54
N PRO A 152 -7.13 -14.34 13.47
CA PRO A 152 -6.21 -15.42 13.78
C PRO A 152 -4.97 -15.37 12.88
N PHE A 153 -3.80 -15.67 13.45
CA PHE A 153 -2.52 -15.57 12.74
C PHE A 153 -2.52 -16.25 11.36
N GLY A 154 -3.04 -17.49 11.27
CA GLY A 154 -3.10 -18.23 10.01
C GLY A 154 -3.94 -17.54 8.94
N GLN A 155 -5.06 -16.90 9.33
CA GLN A 155 -5.91 -16.15 8.40
C GLN A 155 -5.22 -14.85 7.95
N ALA A 156 -4.59 -14.13 8.89
CA ALA A 156 -3.83 -12.92 8.58
C ALA A 156 -2.65 -13.21 7.64
N LEU A 157 -1.93 -14.33 7.86
CA LEU A 157 -0.82 -14.76 7.02
C LEU A 157 -1.29 -15.11 5.60
N ALA A 158 -2.30 -15.96 5.46
CA ALA A 158 -2.84 -16.34 4.16
C ALA A 158 -3.37 -15.12 3.38
N SER A 159 -4.10 -14.24 4.06
CA SER A 159 -4.61 -12.98 3.49
C SER A 159 -3.48 -12.05 3.04
N GLY A 160 -2.41 -11.92 3.84
CA GLY A 160 -1.23 -11.13 3.48
C GLY A 160 -0.48 -11.67 2.27
N ILE A 161 -0.35 -13.00 2.15
CA ILE A 161 0.23 -13.66 0.97
C ILE A 161 -0.59 -13.33 -0.28
N LEU A 162 -1.92 -13.51 -0.22
CA LEU A 162 -2.82 -13.22 -1.34
C LEU A 162 -2.76 -11.74 -1.75
N CYS A 163 -2.73 -10.83 -0.76
CA CYS A 163 -2.56 -9.40 -1.01
C CYS A 163 -1.26 -9.14 -1.78
N ASN A 164 -0.14 -9.65 -1.29
CA ASN A 164 1.16 -9.29 -1.84
C ASN A 164 1.43 -9.94 -3.21
N ILE A 165 0.83 -11.11 -3.51
CA ILE A 165 0.81 -11.67 -4.86
C ILE A 165 0.23 -10.65 -5.84
N ILE A 166 -0.93 -10.08 -5.51
CA ILE A 166 -1.62 -9.10 -6.36
C ILE A 166 -0.82 -7.80 -6.47
N VAL A 167 -0.24 -7.29 -5.37
CA VAL A 167 0.57 -6.07 -5.40
C VAL A 167 1.85 -6.25 -6.22
N CYS A 168 2.54 -7.39 -6.09
CA CYS A 168 3.70 -7.71 -6.92
C CYS A 168 3.32 -7.79 -8.41
N PHE A 169 2.19 -8.43 -8.75
CA PHE A 169 1.70 -8.46 -10.13
C PHE A 169 1.32 -7.08 -10.66
N CYS A 170 0.77 -6.22 -9.81
CA CYS A 170 0.46 -4.83 -10.15
C CYS A 170 1.74 -4.05 -10.51
N VAL A 171 2.77 -4.13 -9.66
CA VAL A 171 4.06 -3.46 -9.88
C VAL A 171 4.76 -4.02 -11.13
N TRP A 172 4.85 -5.34 -11.24
CA TRP A 172 5.42 -6.04 -12.40
C TRP A 172 4.69 -5.65 -13.70
N GLY A 173 3.36 -5.71 -13.69
CA GLY A 173 2.51 -5.34 -14.82
C GLY A 173 2.63 -3.86 -15.20
N SER A 174 2.82 -2.97 -14.22
CA SER A 174 3.06 -1.55 -14.48
C SER A 174 4.37 -1.30 -15.23
N TYR A 175 5.38 -2.17 -15.04
CA TYR A 175 6.63 -2.09 -15.80
C TYR A 175 6.48 -2.59 -17.24
N ALA A 176 5.51 -3.47 -17.48
CA ALA A 176 5.19 -3.90 -18.84
C ALA A 176 4.65 -2.74 -19.71
N ALA A 177 3.94 -1.78 -19.11
CA ALA A 177 3.32 -0.67 -19.81
C ALA A 177 4.30 0.50 -20.06
N LYS A 178 4.34 1.00 -21.31
CA LYS A 178 5.21 2.13 -21.71
C LYS A 178 4.55 3.51 -21.62
N ASP A 179 3.24 3.57 -21.42
CA ASP A 179 2.47 4.80 -21.30
C ASP A 179 1.81 4.93 -19.91
N VAL A 180 1.47 6.17 -19.54
CA VAL A 180 0.87 6.47 -18.22
C VAL A 180 -0.51 5.82 -18.08
N ALA A 181 -1.32 5.77 -19.15
CA ALA A 181 -2.66 5.20 -19.08
C ALA A 181 -2.61 3.68 -18.80
N GLY A 182 -1.72 2.95 -19.46
CA GLY A 182 -1.45 1.54 -19.19
C GLY A 182 -0.98 1.30 -17.74
N LYS A 183 -0.10 2.16 -17.22
CA LYS A 183 0.32 2.10 -15.81
C LYS A 183 -0.82 2.37 -14.84
N VAL A 184 -1.72 3.31 -15.17
CA VAL A 184 -2.91 3.59 -14.36
C VAL A 184 -3.87 2.40 -14.34
N LEU A 185 -4.14 1.78 -15.49
CA LEU A 185 -5.02 0.61 -15.56
C LEU A 185 -4.43 -0.60 -14.82
N MET A 186 -3.14 -0.88 -15.04
CA MET A 186 -2.42 -1.95 -14.33
C MET A 186 -2.24 -1.67 -12.84
N GLY A 187 -2.20 -0.39 -12.46
CA GLY A 187 -2.30 0.04 -11.08
C GLY A 187 -3.67 -0.26 -10.49
N PHE A 188 -4.72 0.23 -11.15
CA PHE A 188 -6.07 0.27 -10.62
C PHE A 188 -6.69 -1.12 -10.44
N ILE A 189 -6.71 -1.94 -11.50
CA ILE A 189 -7.50 -3.18 -11.53
C ILE A 189 -7.05 -4.18 -10.45
N PRO A 190 -5.75 -4.51 -10.29
CA PRO A 190 -5.31 -5.45 -9.26
C PRO A 190 -5.61 -4.93 -7.85
N ILE A 191 -5.45 -3.62 -7.61
CA ILE A 191 -5.74 -3.04 -6.29
C ILE A 191 -7.21 -3.12 -5.96
N PHE A 192 -8.06 -2.75 -6.91
CA PHE A 192 -9.50 -2.87 -6.78
C PHE A 192 -9.86 -4.30 -6.34
N VAL A 193 -9.29 -5.32 -7.00
CA VAL A 193 -9.51 -6.73 -6.66
C VAL A 193 -9.10 -7.04 -5.21
N PHE A 194 -7.88 -6.70 -4.76
CA PHE A 194 -7.50 -7.09 -3.40
C PHE A 194 -8.34 -6.39 -2.33
N VAL A 195 -8.75 -5.14 -2.57
CA VAL A 195 -9.57 -4.37 -1.62
C VAL A 195 -10.97 -4.97 -1.51
N ILE A 196 -11.62 -5.30 -2.64
CA ILE A 196 -12.94 -5.96 -2.59
C ILE A 196 -12.86 -7.37 -2.01
N SER A 197 -11.75 -8.08 -2.22
CA SER A 197 -11.51 -9.38 -1.59
C SER A 197 -11.30 -9.26 -0.08
N GLY A 198 -10.93 -8.08 0.41
CA GLY A 198 -10.68 -7.82 1.83
C GLY A 198 -9.35 -8.41 2.29
N TYR A 199 -8.33 -8.42 1.43
CA TYR A 199 -7.01 -8.91 1.82
C TYR A 199 -6.25 -7.91 2.72
N GLU A 200 -5.30 -8.45 3.49
CA GLU A 200 -4.55 -7.69 4.49
C GLU A 200 -3.25 -7.11 3.89
N HIS A 201 -3.21 -5.79 3.72
CA HIS A 201 -2.03 -5.07 3.21
C HIS A 201 -1.27 -4.41 4.36
N VAL A 202 -0.01 -4.80 4.58
CA VAL A 202 0.78 -4.39 5.75
C VAL A 202 0.90 -2.86 5.91
N VAL A 203 1.12 -2.12 4.82
CA VAL A 203 1.25 -0.64 4.89
C VAL A 203 -0.11 0.04 5.06
N ALA A 204 -1.19 -0.55 4.53
CA ALA A 204 -2.53 0.02 4.77
C ALA A 204 -2.93 -0.20 6.24
N ASN A 205 -2.56 -1.35 6.80
CA ASN A 205 -2.80 -1.68 8.19
C ASN A 205 -2.00 -0.79 9.15
N MET A 206 -0.79 -0.37 8.79
CA MET A 206 -0.05 0.66 9.54
C MET A 206 -0.90 1.92 9.74
N TYR A 207 -1.57 2.40 8.69
CA TYR A 207 -2.51 3.52 8.81
C TYR A 207 -3.73 3.15 9.64
N TYR A 208 -4.44 2.06 9.31
CA TYR A 208 -5.69 1.67 9.99
C TYR A 208 -5.51 1.47 11.49
N PHE A 209 -4.42 0.83 11.92
CA PHE A 209 -4.13 0.67 13.35
C PHE A 209 -3.80 2.01 14.00
N THR A 210 -3.01 2.87 13.34
CA THR A 210 -2.66 4.18 13.90
C THR A 210 -3.89 5.06 14.07
N ILE A 211 -4.71 5.23 13.03
CA ILE A 211 -5.90 6.06 13.10
C ILE A 211 -6.96 5.47 14.04
N GLY A 212 -7.09 4.14 14.11
CA GLY A 212 -8.00 3.48 15.05
C GLY A 212 -7.59 3.68 16.51
N LEU A 213 -6.30 3.64 16.83
CA LEU A 213 -5.78 3.96 18.17
C LEU A 213 -6.02 5.44 18.53
N LEU A 214 -5.76 6.36 17.60
CA LEU A 214 -6.05 7.77 17.79
C LEU A 214 -7.56 8.01 17.98
N ALA A 215 -8.40 7.40 17.16
CA ALA A 215 -9.86 7.49 17.28
C ALA A 215 -10.35 6.98 18.65
N LYS A 216 -9.83 5.83 19.11
CA LYS A 216 -10.15 5.25 20.42
C LYS A 216 -9.81 6.19 21.60
N SER A 217 -8.85 7.09 21.44
CA SER A 217 -8.49 8.07 22.48
C SER A 217 -9.53 9.17 22.69
N ASN A 218 -10.51 9.31 21.78
CA ASN A 218 -11.60 10.26 21.89
C ASN A 218 -12.90 9.52 22.24
N GLU A 219 -13.42 9.75 23.44
CA GLU A 219 -14.61 9.07 23.98
C GLU A 219 -15.84 9.23 23.09
N ALA A 220 -15.97 10.35 22.37
CA ALA A 220 -17.09 10.62 21.47
C ALA A 220 -17.20 9.64 20.27
N PHE A 221 -16.17 8.84 20.01
CA PHE A 221 -16.17 7.84 18.94
C PHE A 221 -16.37 6.41 19.45
N VAL A 222 -16.38 6.21 20.78
CA VAL A 222 -16.46 4.89 21.43
C VAL A 222 -17.89 4.51 21.79
N GLU A 223 -18.79 5.49 21.91
CA GLU A 223 -20.25 5.32 22.08
C GLU A 223 -20.94 4.88 20.77
#